data_AF-A0A2S9GT43-F1
#
_entry.id   AF-A0A2S9GT43-F1
#
_cell.length_a   1.000
_cell.length_b   1.000
_cell.length_c   1.000
_cell.angle_alpha   90.00
_cell.angle_beta   90.00
_cell.angle_gamma   90.00
#
_symmetry.space_group_name_H-M   'P 1'
#
loop_
_entity.id
_entity.type
_entity.pdbx_description
1 polymer ?
#
loop_
_entity_poly.entity_id
_entity_poly.type
_entity_poly.pdbx_seq_one_letter_code
_entity_poly.pdbx_strand_id
1 'polypeptide(L)'
;MSQLIANQTSSAEVIKLIQQGQSLQCPVCFSVIKTVPENWKPGMVLHGIECPNDQKHFMIHCDDGQAMKEVRARMKARASKI
;
A
#
# COMPACT_ATOMS: atom_id res chain seq x y z
N MET A 1 -6.21 21.99 -5.19
CA MET A 1 -6.25 20.56 -4.77
C MET A 1 -4.82 20.13 -4.56
N SER A 2 -4.40 19.96 -3.30
CA SER A 2 -3.02 19.58 -2.97
C SER A 2 -2.83 18.09 -3.23
N GLN A 3 -2.08 17.73 -4.26
CA GLN A 3 -1.77 16.34 -4.57
C GLN A 3 -0.62 15.88 -3.66
N LEU A 4 -0.83 14.77 -2.94
CA LEU A 4 0.15 14.20 -2.00
C LEU A 4 1.08 13.24 -2.75
N ILE A 5 2.40 13.42 -2.55
CA ILE A 5 3.44 12.61 -3.17
C ILE A 5 3.70 11.38 -2.29
N ALA A 6 3.64 10.19 -2.88
CA ALA A 6 3.66 8.94 -2.11
C ALA A 6 4.97 8.66 -1.34
N ASN A 7 6.08 9.34 -1.65
CA ASN A 7 7.35 9.23 -0.91
C ASN A 7 7.38 10.06 0.39
N GLN A 8 6.37 10.90 0.65
CA GLN A 8 6.32 11.72 1.87
C GLN A 8 5.66 11.00 3.05
N THR A 9 5.19 9.76 2.87
CA THR A 9 4.44 9.02 3.88
C THR A 9 4.78 7.53 3.85
N SER A 10 4.63 6.85 4.99
CA SER A 10 4.83 5.41 5.08
C SER A 10 3.87 4.65 4.16
N SER A 11 4.28 3.49 3.63
CA SER A 11 3.44 2.63 2.78
C SER A 11 2.05 2.38 3.38
N ALA A 12 1.94 2.24 4.71
CA ALA A 12 0.67 2.05 5.40
C ALA A 12 -0.23 3.30 5.35
N GLU A 13 0.36 4.49 5.40
CA GLU A 13 -0.37 5.76 5.29
C GLU A 13 -0.83 6.02 3.86
N VAL A 14 0.01 5.71 2.87
CA VAL A 14 -0.33 5.76 1.44
C VAL A 14 -1.57 4.91 1.14
N ILE A 15 -1.62 3.68 1.69
CA ILE A 15 -2.77 2.79 1.56
C ILE A 15 -4.03 3.39 2.21
N LYS A 16 -3.93 3.91 3.44
CA LYS A 16 -5.05 4.55 4.13
C LYS A 16 -5.60 5.74 3.36
N LEU A 17 -4.74 6.58 2.80
CA LEU A 17 -5.13 7.75 2.01
C LEU A 17 -5.91 7.33 0.76
N ILE A 18 -5.45 6.31 0.04
CA ILE A 18 -6.18 5.75 -1.10
C ILE A 18 -7.51 5.14 -0.68
N GLN A 19 -7.55 4.46 0.47
CA GLN A 19 -8.80 3.93 1.04
C GLN A 19 -9.80 5.03 1.42
N GLN A 20 -9.32 6.22 1.78
CA GLN A 20 -10.12 7.41 2.05
C GLN A 20 -10.55 8.15 0.77
N GLY A 21 -10.15 7.67 -0.41
CA GLY A 21 -10.45 8.30 -1.71
C GLY A 21 -9.49 9.41 -2.11
N GLN A 22 -8.33 9.53 -1.45
CA GLN A 22 -7.29 10.47 -1.87
C GLN A 22 -6.53 9.93 -3.08
N SER A 23 -6.21 10.82 -4.02
CA SER A 23 -5.36 10.50 -5.16
C SER A 23 -3.90 10.80 -4.83
N LEU A 24 -3.03 9.80 -4.98
CA LEU A 24 -1.60 9.92 -4.73
C LEU A 24 -0.82 9.95 -6.04
N GLN A 25 0.27 10.70 -6.05
CA GLN A 25 1.17 10.77 -7.19
C GLN A 25 2.43 9.95 -6.97
N CYS A 26 2.86 9.31 -8.06
CA CYS A 26 4.15 8.67 -8.14
C CYS A 26 5.25 9.71 -7.87
N PRO A 27 6.21 9.44 -6.97
CA PRO A 27 7.29 10.39 -6.65
C PRO A 27 8.30 10.58 -7.79
N VAL A 28 8.30 9.72 -8.80
CA VAL A 28 9.27 9.75 -9.92
C VAL A 28 8.68 10.45 -11.14
N CYS A 29 7.50 9.98 -11.61
CA CYS A 29 6.89 10.48 -12.84
C CYS A 29 5.63 11.33 -12.61
N PHE A 30 5.25 11.58 -11.35
CA PHE A 30 4.10 12.39 -10.95
C PHE A 30 2.75 11.92 -11.50
N SER A 31 2.71 10.72 -12.08
CA SER A 31 1.47 10.08 -12.53
C SER A 31 0.63 9.65 -11.34
N VAL A 32 -0.69 9.71 -11.48
CA VAL A 32 -1.63 9.24 -10.44
C VAL A 32 -1.47 7.74 -10.27
N ILE A 33 -1.16 7.31 -9.05
CA ILE A 33 -1.01 5.90 -8.68
C ILE A 33 -2.34 5.18 -8.87
N LYS A 34 -2.29 3.99 -9.46
CA LYS A 34 -3.45 3.12 -9.66
C LYS A 34 -3.54 2.10 -8.55
N THR A 35 -4.76 1.70 -8.22
CA THR A 35 -5.01 0.57 -7.34
C THR A 35 -4.96 -0.73 -8.10
N VAL A 36 -4.61 -1.80 -7.40
CA VAL A 36 -4.67 -3.17 -7.88
C VAL A 36 -5.72 -3.89 -7.02
N PRO A 37 -6.88 -4.28 -7.57
CA PRO A 37 -7.28 -4.12 -8.98
C PRO A 37 -7.70 -2.69 -9.35
N GLU A 38 -7.65 -2.32 -10.64
CA GLU A 38 -7.96 -0.95 -11.13
C GLU A 38 -9.40 -0.51 -10.79
N ASN A 39 -10.32 -1.46 -10.69
CA ASN A 39 -11.71 -1.23 -10.32
C ASN A 39 -11.96 -1.32 -8.81
N TRP A 40 -10.91 -1.16 -7.99
CA TRP A 40 -11.04 -1.20 -6.53
C TRP A 40 -12.07 -0.19 -6.04
N LYS A 41 -12.88 -0.64 -5.07
CA LYS A 41 -13.89 0.17 -4.40
C LYS A 41 -13.81 -0.05 -2.89
N PRO A 42 -14.25 0.92 -2.06
CA PRO A 42 -14.40 0.71 -0.63
C PRO A 42 -15.20 -0.57 -0.34
N GLY A 43 -14.63 -1.49 0.45
CA GLY A 43 -15.20 -2.81 0.73
C GLY A 43 -14.62 -3.95 -0.11
N MET A 44 -13.84 -3.67 -1.16
CA MET A 44 -13.04 -4.68 -1.87
C MET A 44 -11.65 -4.84 -1.25
N VAL A 45 -11.07 -6.02 -1.41
CA VAL A 45 -9.68 -6.29 -1.03
C VAL A 45 -8.75 -5.51 -1.96
N LEU A 46 -7.98 -4.59 -1.38
CA LEU A 46 -6.90 -3.90 -2.06
C LEU A 46 -5.69 -4.83 -2.06
N HIS A 47 -5.25 -5.28 -3.24
CA HIS A 47 -4.07 -6.14 -3.38
C HIS A 47 -2.78 -5.32 -3.42
N GLY A 48 -2.88 -4.07 -3.83
CA GLY A 48 -1.74 -3.18 -3.90
C GLY A 48 -2.05 -1.90 -4.62
N ILE A 49 -1.02 -1.09 -4.77
CA ILE A 49 -1.04 0.17 -5.52
C ILE A 49 0.26 0.29 -6.30
N GLU A 50 0.17 0.77 -7.52
CA GLU A 50 1.30 0.83 -8.44
C GLU A 50 1.29 2.08 -9.31
N CYS A 51 2.46 2.49 -9.75
CA CYS A 51 2.61 3.54 -10.74
C CYS A 51 2.12 3.02 -12.12
N PRO A 52 1.26 3.78 -12.83
CA PRO A 52 0.73 3.35 -14.13
C PRO A 52 1.77 3.37 -15.25
N ASN A 53 2.87 4.10 -15.08
CA ASN A 53 3.88 4.28 -16.13
C ASN A 53 5.03 3.26 -16.00
N ASP A 54 5.49 3.02 -14.77
CA ASP A 54 6.52 2.02 -14.47
C ASP A 54 6.38 1.56 -13.02
N GLN A 55 6.14 0.26 -12.82
CA GLN A 55 6.03 -0.37 -11.49
C GLN A 55 7.28 -0.15 -10.63
N LYS A 56 8.45 -0.02 -11.24
CA LYS A 56 9.72 0.24 -10.52
C LYS A 56 9.74 1.60 -9.86
N HIS A 57 8.95 2.57 -10.35
CA HIS A 57 8.88 3.88 -9.73
C HIS A 57 8.17 3.84 -8.38
N PHE A 58 7.11 3.06 -8.29
CA PHE A 58 6.31 2.95 -7.08
C PHE A 58 5.40 1.72 -7.17
N MET A 59 5.58 0.78 -6.25
CA MET A 59 4.72 -0.37 -6.11
C MET A 59 4.67 -0.76 -4.63
N ILE A 60 3.46 -0.89 -4.10
CA ILE A 60 3.22 -1.39 -2.75
C ILE A 60 2.25 -2.55 -2.87
N HIS A 61 2.71 -3.74 -2.49
CA HIS A 61 1.83 -4.89 -2.32
C HIS A 61 1.14 -4.79 -0.96
N CYS A 62 -0.20 -4.80 -1.00
CA CYS A 62 -1.05 -5.01 0.15
C CYS A 62 -1.33 -6.52 0.24
N ASP A 63 -0.28 -7.32 0.40
CA ASP A 63 -0.48 -8.72 0.75
C ASP A 63 -1.17 -8.76 2.11
N ASP A 64 -2.24 -9.54 2.17
CA ASP A 64 -3.22 -9.54 3.24
C ASP A 64 -2.54 -9.48 4.61
N GLY A 65 -2.93 -8.52 5.44
CA GLY A 65 -2.36 -8.33 6.77
C GLY A 65 -2.42 -9.58 7.66
N GLN A 66 -3.16 -10.62 7.26
CA GLN A 66 -3.09 -11.97 7.84
C GLN A 66 -1.70 -12.61 7.71
N ALA A 67 -1.04 -12.56 6.57
CA ALA A 67 0.27 -13.18 6.38
C ALA A 67 1.34 -12.51 7.27
N MET A 68 1.33 -11.17 7.37
CA MET A 68 2.21 -10.45 8.30
C MET A 68 1.82 -10.63 9.77
N LYS A 69 0.53 -10.76 10.11
CA LYS A 69 0.08 -11.10 11.47
C LYS A 69 0.55 -12.51 11.87
N GLU A 70 0.50 -13.48 10.96
CA GLU A 70 1.01 -14.83 11.21
C GLU A 70 2.53 -14.83 11.41
N VAL A 71 3.29 -14.09 10.61
CA VAL A 71 4.74 -13.98 10.78
C VAL A 71 5.08 -13.31 12.12
N ARG A 72 4.40 -12.22 12.48
CA ARG A 72 4.57 -11.59 13.81
C ARG A 72 4.16 -12.51 14.96
N ALA A 73 3.07 -13.27 14.80
CA ALA A 73 2.63 -14.24 15.81
C ALA A 73 3.66 -15.37 16.00
N ARG A 74 4.22 -15.90 14.91
CA ARG A 74 5.28 -16.93 14.96
C ARG A 74 6.58 -16.40 15.59
N MET A 75 6.98 -15.16 15.30
CA MET A 75 8.14 -14.52 15.95
C MET A 75 7.92 -14.32 17.45
N LYS A 76 6.74 -13.85 17.86
CA LYS A 76 6.38 -13.69 19.28
C LYS A 76 6.38 -15.03 20.01
N ALA A 77 5.86 -16.09 19.40
CA ALA A 77 5.86 -17.44 19.97
C ALA A 77 7.26 -18.04 20.15
N ARG A 78 8.24 -17.66 19.32
CA ARG A 78 9.65 -18.06 19.49
C ARG A 78 10.36 -17.27 20.59
N ALA A 79 10.04 -15.99 20.75
CA ALA A 79 10.64 -15.14 21.77
C ALA A 79 10.22 -15.51 23.21
N SER A 80 9.05 -16.14 23.38
CA SER A 80 8.53 -16.59 24.69
C SER A 80 8.99 -18.00 25.10
N LYS A 81 9.93 -18.61 24.38
CA LYS A 81 10.44 -19.96 24.64
C LYS A 81 11.87 -20.00 25.20
N ILE A 82 12.36 -18.87 25.71
CA ILE A 82 13.63 -18.73 26.45
C ILE A 82 13.31 -18.46 27.90
#